data_AF-A0AAD7JX53-F1
#
_entry.id   AF-A0AAD7JX53-F1
#
_cell.length_a   1.000
_cell.length_b   1.000
_cell.length_c   1.000
_cell.angle_alpha   90.00
_cell.angle_beta   90.00
_cell.angle_gamma   90.00
#
_symmetry.space_group_name_H-M   'P 1'
#
loop_
_entity.id
_entity.type
_entity.pdbx_description
1 polymer ?
#
loop_
_entity_poly.entity_id
_entity_poly.type
_entity_poly.pdbx_seq_one_letter_code
_entity_poly.pdbx_strand_id
1 'polypeptide(L)'
;RVEKLYDGLSHPQCSVLTQLRTSHIGLNSFLYHFHLGPSPECAHCWVPETVSHFLLACPQYRRQQLELVRKLCTACLSLRLLLGVKFDPKPILAFVRELPFTLFSLPLSHSSLVLS
;
A
#
# COMPACT_ATOMS: atom_id res chain seq x y z
N ARG A 1 -6.40 6.89 20.95
CA ARG A 1 -7.60 7.45 20.27
C ARG A 1 -7.35 7.44 18.77
N VAL A 2 -7.98 6.52 18.04
CA VAL A 2 -7.74 6.24 16.60
C VAL A 2 -8.50 7.22 15.69
N GLU A 3 -9.47 7.96 16.23
CA GLU A 3 -10.41 8.82 15.49
C GLU A 3 -9.71 9.85 14.57
N LYS A 4 -8.63 10.49 15.01
CA LYS A 4 -7.95 11.56 14.24
C LYS A 4 -7.24 11.10 12.95
N LEU A 5 -7.05 9.81 12.74
CA LEU A 5 -6.25 9.29 11.61
C LEU A 5 -7.02 9.21 10.29
N TYR A 6 -8.34 9.08 10.37
CA TYR A 6 -9.22 8.89 9.23
C TYR A 6 -10.22 10.04 9.04
N ASP A 7 -10.15 11.06 9.91
CA ASP A 7 -10.97 12.26 9.82
C ASP A 7 -10.79 12.93 8.45
N GLY A 8 -11.89 13.06 7.70
CA GLY A 8 -11.91 13.67 6.36
C GLY A 8 -11.53 12.76 5.20
N LEU A 9 -11.34 11.46 5.43
CA LEU A 9 -11.13 10.46 4.38
C LEU A 9 -12.41 9.72 4.02
N SER A 10 -12.55 9.36 2.74
CA SER A 10 -13.64 8.49 2.29
C SER A 10 -13.40 7.04 2.71
N HIS A 11 -14.47 6.24 2.80
CA HIS A 11 -14.36 4.82 3.16
C HIS A 11 -13.36 4.04 2.29
N PRO A 12 -13.33 4.21 0.95
CA PRO A 12 -12.28 3.59 0.11
C PRO A 12 -10.85 4.00 0.49
N GLN A 13 -10.63 5.28 0.81
CA GLN A 13 -9.32 5.78 1.20
C GLN A 13 -8.86 5.18 2.54
N CYS A 14 -9.76 5.07 3.50
CA CYS A 14 -9.48 4.40 4.78
C CYS A 14 -9.13 2.92 4.59
N SER A 15 -9.86 2.23 3.70
CA SER A 15 -9.59 0.83 3.36
C SER A 15 -8.20 0.67 2.76
N VAL A 16 -7.85 1.47 1.75
CA VAL A 16 -6.52 1.49 1.12
C VAL A 16 -5.40 1.67 2.15
N LEU A 17 -5.53 2.65 3.05
CA LEU A 17 -4.52 2.90 4.07
C LEU A 17 -4.40 1.75 5.06
N THR A 18 -5.53 1.13 5.43
CA THR A 18 -5.56 -0.03 6.32
C THR A 18 -4.87 -1.21 5.67
N GLN A 19 -5.17 -1.48 4.39
CA GLN A 19 -4.52 -2.53 3.60
C GLN A 19 -3.02 -2.31 3.47
N LEU A 20 -2.57 -1.08 3.18
CA LEU A 20 -1.14 -0.75 3.12
C LEU A 20 -0.44 -0.95 4.47
N ARG A 21 -1.05 -0.50 5.57
CA ARG A 21 -0.50 -0.65 6.94
C ARG A 21 -0.40 -2.10 7.39
N THR A 22 -1.37 -2.92 7.01
CA THR A 22 -1.42 -4.36 7.35
C THR A 22 -0.71 -5.22 6.31
N SER A 23 -0.23 -4.64 5.21
CA SER A 23 0.24 -5.37 4.02
C SER A 23 -0.78 -6.33 3.42
N HIS A 24 -2.07 -6.17 3.72
CA HIS A 24 -3.18 -6.94 3.16
C HIS A 24 -3.74 -6.25 1.92
N ILE A 25 -2.88 -5.98 0.95
CA ILE A 25 -3.21 -5.33 -0.31
C ILE A 25 -2.89 -6.31 -1.44
N GLY A 26 -3.61 -6.21 -2.56
CA GLY A 26 -3.47 -7.11 -3.71
C GLY A 26 -2.15 -7.03 -4.48
N LEU A 27 -1.00 -6.81 -3.83
CA LEU A 27 0.32 -6.91 -4.46
C LEU A 27 0.71 -8.38 -4.66
N ASN A 28 1.56 -8.67 -5.65
CA ASN A 28 1.85 -10.05 -6.05
C ASN A 28 2.36 -10.92 -4.90
N SER A 29 3.18 -10.37 -3.99
CA SER A 29 3.66 -11.14 -2.83
C SER A 29 2.54 -11.58 -1.90
N PHE A 30 1.50 -10.77 -1.70
CA PHE A 30 0.33 -11.12 -0.90
C PHE A 30 -0.55 -12.11 -1.65
N LEU A 31 -0.84 -11.85 -2.92
CA LEU A 31 -1.67 -12.73 -3.74
C LEU A 31 -1.06 -14.14 -3.85
N TYR A 32 0.24 -14.25 -4.06
CA TYR A 32 0.94 -15.53 -4.13
C TYR A 32 0.88 -16.30 -2.80
N HIS A 33 1.04 -15.61 -1.67
CA HIS A 33 0.97 -16.22 -0.34
C HIS A 33 -0.38 -16.89 -0.08
N PHE A 34 -1.47 -16.32 -0.60
CA PHE A 34 -2.82 -16.88 -0.51
C PHE A 34 -3.22 -17.73 -1.72
N HIS A 35 -2.28 -18.07 -2.60
CA HIS A 35 -2.53 -18.85 -3.83
C HIS A 35 -3.55 -18.20 -4.79
N LEU A 36 -3.70 -16.87 -4.73
CA LEU A 36 -4.55 -16.06 -5.60
C LEU A 36 -3.80 -15.48 -6.80
N GLY A 37 -2.47 -15.60 -6.83
CA GLY A 37 -1.61 -15.11 -7.89
C GLY A 37 -0.55 -16.14 -8.31
N PRO A 38 -0.07 -16.10 -9.56
CA PRO A 38 0.84 -17.11 -10.09
C PRO A 38 2.29 -16.96 -9.60
N SER A 39 2.72 -15.76 -9.24
CA SER A 39 4.09 -15.46 -8.80
C SER A 39 4.08 -14.32 -7.76
N PRO A 40 5.01 -14.31 -6.78
CA PRO A 40 5.16 -13.21 -5.83
C PRO A 40 5.90 -12.00 -6.42
N GLU A 41 6.49 -12.13 -7.61
CA GLU A 41 7.45 -11.19 -8.17
C GLU A 41 6.76 -10.02 -8.89
N CYS A 42 7.37 -8.84 -8.82
CA CYS A 42 6.98 -7.69 -9.63
C CYS A 42 7.30 -7.98 -11.10
N ALA A 43 6.32 -7.81 -11.98
CA ALA A 43 6.47 -8.06 -13.42
C ALA A 43 7.55 -7.19 -14.09
N HIS A 44 7.93 -6.07 -13.45
CA HIS A 44 8.86 -5.10 -14.03
C HIS A 44 10.32 -5.29 -13.62
N CYS A 45 10.58 -5.90 -12.46
CA CYS A 45 11.92 -6.02 -11.90
C CYS A 45 12.22 -7.38 -11.23
N TRP A 46 11.27 -8.30 -11.22
CA TRP A 46 11.45 -9.70 -10.78
C TRP A 46 11.86 -9.87 -9.31
N VAL A 47 11.58 -8.85 -8.48
CA VAL A 47 11.77 -8.88 -7.03
C VAL A 47 10.40 -9.08 -6.37
N PRO A 48 10.28 -9.77 -5.22
CA PRO A 48 9.01 -9.90 -4.51
C PRO A 48 8.29 -8.56 -4.32
N GLU A 49 7.06 -8.48 -4.84
CA GLU A 49 6.26 -7.25 -4.83
C GLU A 49 5.56 -7.08 -3.48
N THR A 50 6.31 -6.54 -2.52
CA THR A 50 5.83 -6.19 -1.18
C THR A 50 5.41 -4.71 -1.10
N VAL A 51 4.73 -4.29 -0.03
CA VAL A 51 4.42 -2.86 0.21
C VAL A 51 5.70 -2.01 0.26
N SER A 52 6.76 -2.52 0.90
CA SER A 52 8.08 -1.87 0.91
C SER A 52 8.62 -1.69 -0.51
N HIS A 53 8.59 -2.75 -1.32
CA HIS A 53 9.07 -2.70 -2.69
C HIS A 53 8.27 -1.69 -3.51
N PHE A 54 6.95 -1.81 -3.47
CA PHE A 54 6.02 -0.95 -4.19
C PHE A 54 6.17 0.55 -3.83
N LEU A 55 6.20 0.89 -2.54
CA LEU A 55 6.27 2.30 -2.09
C LEU A 55 7.67 2.90 -2.16
N LEU A 56 8.75 2.10 -2.08
CA LEU A 56 10.09 2.62 -1.82
C LEU A 56 11.15 2.26 -2.88
N ALA A 57 10.98 1.15 -3.62
CA ALA A 57 12.08 0.57 -4.40
C ALA A 57 11.75 0.26 -5.86
N CYS A 58 10.48 0.00 -6.19
CA CYS A 58 10.10 -0.47 -7.50
C CYS A 58 10.41 0.58 -8.59
N PRO A 59 11.22 0.24 -9.62
CA PRO A 59 11.58 1.18 -10.69
C PRO A 59 10.37 1.67 -11.49
N GLN A 60 9.35 0.84 -11.65
CA GLN A 60 8.10 1.17 -12.33
C GLN A 60 7.41 2.39 -11.69
N TYR A 61 7.51 2.53 -10.37
CA TYR A 61 6.85 3.59 -9.61
C TYR A 61 7.79 4.74 -9.23
N ARG A 62 9.00 4.80 -9.83
CA ARG A 62 10.02 5.79 -9.48
C ARG A 62 9.52 7.23 -9.62
N ARG A 63 8.70 7.53 -10.63
CA ARG A 63 8.14 8.88 -10.82
C ARG A 63 7.24 9.26 -9.65
N GLN A 64 6.34 8.37 -9.26
CA GLN A 64 5.41 8.57 -8.16
C GLN A 64 6.14 8.65 -6.81
N GLN A 65 7.19 7.83 -6.62
CA GLN A 65 8.06 7.89 -5.44
C GLN A 65 8.76 9.25 -5.33
N LEU A 66 9.31 9.77 -6.43
CA LEU A 66 9.92 11.11 -6.45
C LEU A 66 8.91 12.23 -6.15
N GLU A 67 7.68 12.12 -6.64
CA GLU A 67 6.61 13.06 -6.26
C GLU A 67 6.28 12.98 -4.77
N LEU A 68 6.30 11.79 -4.19
CA LEU A 68 6.10 11.58 -2.76
C LEU A 68 7.22 12.25 -1.95
N VAL A 69 8.48 12.05 -2.34
CA VAL A 69 9.67 12.69 -1.77
C VAL A 69 9.53 14.21 -1.80
N ARG A 70 9.12 14.76 -2.94
CA ARG A 70 8.90 16.21 -3.13
C ARG A 70 7.78 16.74 -2.23
N LYS A 71 6.63 16.07 -2.20
CA LYS A 71 5.47 16.49 -1.38
C LYS A 71 5.75 16.43 0.13
N LEU A 72 6.62 15.50 0.54
CA LEU A 72 6.98 15.29 1.94
C LEU A 72 8.24 16.06 2.35
N CYS A 73 8.89 16.77 1.41
CA CYS A 73 10.14 17.50 1.64
C CYS A 73 11.21 16.66 2.36
N THR A 74 11.31 15.37 2.02
CA THR A 74 12.28 14.44 2.61
C THR A 74 13.32 14.03 1.59
N ALA A 75 14.51 13.62 2.03
CA ALA A 75 15.53 13.04 1.15
C ALA A 75 15.30 11.54 0.88
N CYS A 76 14.57 10.84 1.76
CA CYS A 76 14.33 9.41 1.65
C CYS A 76 12.94 9.03 2.19
N LEU A 77 12.31 8.05 1.54
CA LEU A 77 11.05 7.46 1.98
C LEU A 77 11.32 6.28 2.91
N SER A 78 10.49 6.12 3.93
CA SER A 78 10.48 4.91 4.76
C SER A 78 9.04 4.52 5.07
N LEU A 79 8.79 3.24 5.28
CA LEU A 79 7.46 2.77 5.69
C LEU A 79 7.00 3.43 7.00
N ARG A 80 7.92 3.71 7.93
CA ARG A 80 7.60 4.39 9.19
C ARG A 80 7.09 5.82 8.96
N LEU A 81 7.71 6.53 8.03
CA LEU A 81 7.29 7.88 7.64
C LEU A 81 5.92 7.82 6.95
N LEU A 82 5.75 6.91 5.99
CA LEU A 82 4.58 6.82 5.12
C LEU A 82 3.36 6.21 5.80
N LEU A 83 3.53 5.15 6.57
CA LEU A 83 2.41 4.39 7.15
C LEU A 83 2.21 4.71 8.64
N GLY A 84 2.96 5.68 9.18
CA GLY A 84 2.92 6.08 10.58
C GLY A 84 1.62 6.76 11.04
N VAL A 85 1.48 6.89 12.36
CA VAL A 85 0.26 7.41 13.04
C VAL A 85 0.08 8.93 12.88
N LYS A 86 1.17 9.68 12.64
CA LYS A 86 1.16 11.15 12.51
C LYS A 86 1.33 11.62 11.05
N PHE A 87 1.17 10.72 10.09
CA PHE A 87 1.36 11.00 8.68
C PHE A 87 0.07 11.57 8.06
N ASP A 88 0.19 12.60 7.21
CA ASP A 88 -0.93 13.04 6.37
C ASP A 88 -1.17 11.99 5.28
N PRO A 89 -2.30 11.28 5.26
CA PRO A 89 -2.55 10.22 4.30
C PRO A 89 -2.65 10.69 2.84
N LYS A 90 -2.90 11.99 2.59
CA LYS A 90 -3.20 12.51 1.24
C LYS A 90 -2.10 12.24 0.21
N PRO A 91 -0.79 12.48 0.47
CA PRO A 91 0.29 12.09 -0.43
C PRO A 91 0.26 10.62 -0.87
N ILE A 92 0.01 9.67 0.04
CA ILE A 92 -0.05 8.24 -0.30
C ILE A 92 -1.30 7.92 -1.08
N LEU A 93 -2.43 8.49 -0.70
CA LEU A 93 -3.68 8.30 -1.45
C LEU A 93 -3.55 8.84 -2.88
N ALA A 94 -2.83 9.94 -3.07
CA ALA A 94 -2.50 10.46 -4.40
C ALA A 94 -1.56 9.50 -5.16
N PHE A 95 -0.55 8.93 -4.51
CA PHE A 95 0.32 7.92 -5.11
C PHE A 95 -0.46 6.69 -5.61
N VAL A 96 -1.40 6.22 -4.79
CA VAL A 96 -2.19 5.02 -5.06
C VAL A 96 -3.25 5.25 -6.16
N ARG A 97 -3.85 6.44 -6.22
CA ARG A 97 -4.92 6.75 -7.18
C ARG A 97 -4.46 6.74 -8.63
N GLU A 98 -3.18 7.01 -8.88
CA GLU A 98 -2.60 7.06 -10.23
C GLU A 98 -2.25 5.66 -10.78
N LEU A 99 -2.75 4.59 -10.15
CA LEU A 99 -2.50 3.21 -10.54
C LEU A 99 -3.73 2.60 -11.22
N PRO A 100 -3.54 1.73 -12.22
CA PRO A 100 -4.65 0.99 -12.80
C PRO A 100 -5.36 0.20 -11.68
N PHE A 101 -6.65 0.43 -11.54
CA PHE A 101 -7.53 0.09 -10.41
C PHE A 101 -7.70 -1.42 -10.09
N THR A 102 -6.85 -2.31 -10.60
CA THR A 102 -7.06 -3.76 -10.52
C THR A 102 -6.68 -4.40 -9.17
N LEU A 103 -6.10 -3.66 -8.22
CA LEU A 103 -5.55 -4.23 -6.98
C LEU A 103 -6.35 -3.96 -5.69
N PHE A 104 -7.42 -3.15 -5.75
CA PHE A 104 -8.13 -2.66 -4.56
C PHE A 104 -9.43 -3.38 -4.21
N SER A 105 -9.92 -4.27 -5.07
CA SER A 105 -11.24 -4.88 -4.92
C SER A 105 -11.27 -6.19 -4.13
N LEU A 106 -10.17 -6.64 -3.52
CA LEU A 106 -10.23 -7.77 -2.60
C LEU A 106 -10.89 -7.30 -1.29
N PRO A 107 -12.13 -7.72 -1.00
CA PRO A 107 -12.76 -7.36 0.24
C PRO A 107 -11.95 -7.98 1.39
N LEU A 108 -11.58 -7.17 2.38
CA LEU A 108 -11.11 -7.62 3.69
C LEU A 108 -12.26 -8.27 4.46
N SER A 109 -12.98 -9.19 3.84
CA SER A 109 -13.97 -10.05 4.48
C SER A 109 -13.41 -11.47 4.42
N HIS A 110 -12.61 -11.82 5.42
CA HIS A 110 -12.77 -13.04 6.22
C HIS A 110 -11.57 -13.17 7.18
N SER A 111 -11.58 -12.32 8.21
CA SER A 111 -11.03 -12.70 9.50
C SER A 111 -11.96 -13.74 10.10
N SER A 112 -11.86 -15.00 9.66
CA SER A 112 -12.54 -16.14 10.28
C SER A 112 -11.87 -17.43 9.84
N LEU A 113 -10.72 -17.74 10.43
CA LEU A 113 -10.41 -19.11 10.86
C LEU A 113 -9.63 -18.98 12.17
N VAL A 114 -10.42 -18.81 13.23
CA VAL A 114 -10.02 -19.12 14.60
C VAL A 114 -9.78 -20.63 14.64
N LEU A 115 -8.64 -20.99 15.24
CA LEU A 115 -8.35 -22.30 15.84
C LEU A 115 -9.60 -23.11 16.18
N SER A 116 -9.70 -24.33 15.63
CA SER A 116 -10.27 -25.52 16.26
C SER A 116 -9.75 -26.76 15.54
#